data_AF-A0A843FHM6-F1
#
_entry.id   AF-A0A843FHM6-F1
#
_cell.length_a   1.000
_cell.length_b   1.000
_cell.length_c   1.000
_cell.angle_alpha   90.00
_cell.angle_beta   90.00
_cell.angle_gamma   90.00
#
_symmetry.space_group_name_H-M   'P 1'
#
loop_
_entity.id
_entity.type
_entity.pdbx_description
1 polymer ?
#
loop_
_entity_poly.entity_id
_entity_poly.type
_entity_poly.pdbx_seq_one_letter_code
_entity_poly.pdbx_strand_id
1 'polypeptide(L)'
;LTPCVNVSLTSEDRIRRRYVEIDCKQYIQKEYSAELWINIWCNTEDERETLHQQIDNRINQTLANHYTTCSHYNNEVCSKTNERCEALTPQSNRANKNQCPNLENYQSFFNKNHIPKRTFKTLSVTDLDELELSQSVLRTIFKLEMNYRTYYEIGGRSFTDLNYEKE
;
A
#
# COMPACT_ATOMS: atom_id res chain seq x y z
N LEU A 1 27.90 12.19 -9.63
CA LEU A 1 27.47 11.17 -8.62
C LEU A 1 26.67 10.06 -9.31
N THR A 2 26.46 8.90 -8.69
CA THR A 2 25.45 7.92 -9.16
C THR A 2 24.08 8.31 -8.61
N PRO A 3 22.98 8.25 -9.40
CA PRO A 3 21.65 8.54 -8.89
C PRO A 3 21.32 7.64 -7.70
N CYS A 4 20.72 8.23 -6.67
CA CYS A 4 20.43 7.57 -5.40
C CYS A 4 18.97 7.79 -5.01
N VAL A 5 18.31 6.73 -4.56
CA VAL A 5 16.96 6.78 -3.99
C VAL A 5 17.03 6.26 -2.56
N ASN A 6 16.60 7.07 -1.60
CA ASN A 6 16.47 6.69 -0.21
C ASN A 6 15.00 6.74 0.23
N VAL A 7 14.57 5.74 0.99
CA VAL A 7 13.23 5.69 1.57
C VAL A 7 13.38 5.73 3.09
N SER A 8 12.70 6.69 3.72
CA SER A 8 12.80 6.93 5.16
C SER A 8 11.43 7.13 5.78
N LEU A 9 11.20 6.54 6.96
CA LEU A 9 10.05 6.85 7.80
C LEU A 9 10.42 8.05 8.68
N THR A 10 9.67 9.14 8.57
CA THR A 10 10.05 10.43 9.18
C THR A 10 9.22 10.80 10.40
N SER A 11 7.98 10.33 10.47
CA SER A 11 7.14 10.47 11.66
C SER A 11 6.27 9.23 11.85
N GLU A 12 5.95 8.94 13.10
CA GLU A 12 4.97 7.94 13.47
C GLU A 12 4.21 8.36 14.73
N ASP A 13 2.91 8.59 14.59
CA ASP A 13 2.05 9.02 15.69
C ASP A 13 0.94 8.01 15.97
N ARG A 14 0.72 7.69 17.25
CA ARG A 14 -0.39 6.81 17.66
C ARG A 14 -1.70 7.60 17.72
N ILE A 15 -2.65 7.26 16.85
CA ILE A 15 -3.94 7.97 16.74
C ILE A 15 -5.01 7.33 17.61
N ARG A 16 -5.13 6.00 17.59
CA ARG A 16 -6.28 5.30 18.20
C ARG A 16 -5.92 3.94 18.76
N ARG A 17 -6.61 3.55 19.83
CA ARG A 17 -6.61 2.20 20.41
C ARG A 17 -8.04 1.69 20.52
N ARG A 18 -8.28 0.42 20.17
CA ARG A 18 -9.55 -0.26 20.45
C ARG A 18 -9.35 -1.76 20.65
N TYR A 19 -10.33 -2.40 21.30
CA TYR A 19 -10.40 -3.84 21.46
C TYR A 19 -11.17 -4.43 20.28
N VAL A 20 -10.66 -5.51 19.70
CA VAL A 20 -11.29 -6.23 18.59
C VAL A 20 -11.20 -7.73 18.83
N GLU A 21 -12.18 -8.48 18.34
CA GLU A 21 -12.17 -9.94 18.35
C GLU A 21 -11.95 -10.45 16.93
N ILE A 22 -10.99 -11.37 16.77
CA ILE A 22 -10.67 -12.03 15.50
C ILE A 22 -10.46 -13.51 15.83
N ASP A 23 -11.17 -14.40 15.15
CA ASP A 23 -11.08 -15.86 15.33
C ASP A 23 -11.23 -16.30 16.81
N CYS A 24 -12.22 -15.75 17.52
CA CYS A 24 -12.48 -16.02 18.94
C CYS A 24 -11.30 -15.70 19.87
N LYS A 25 -10.43 -14.76 19.47
CA LYS A 25 -9.33 -14.22 20.26
C LYS A 25 -9.42 -12.71 20.37
N GLN A 26 -9.11 -12.17 21.54
CA GLN A 26 -9.13 -10.74 21.80
C GLN A 26 -7.78 -10.08 21.49
N TYR A 27 -7.83 -9.00 20.72
CA TYR A 27 -6.68 -8.19 20.34
C TYR A 27 -6.87 -6.73 20.74
N ILE A 28 -5.78 -6.08 21.16
CA ILE A 28 -5.68 -4.62 21.12
C ILE A 28 -5.24 -4.25 19.70
N GLN A 29 -6.14 -3.60 18.98
CA GLN A 29 -5.79 -2.93 17.73
C GLN A 29 -5.31 -1.50 18.05
N LYS A 30 -4.14 -1.15 17.52
CA LYS A 30 -3.62 0.22 17.52
C LYS A 30 -3.56 0.73 16.08
N GLU A 31 -3.87 2.00 15.90
CA GLU A 31 -3.77 2.69 14.62
C GLU A 31 -2.73 3.81 14.73
N TYR A 32 -1.83 3.84 13.76
CA TYR A 32 -0.71 4.77 13.67
C TYR A 32 -0.84 5.57 12.39
N SER A 33 -0.44 6.84 12.43
CA SER A 33 -0.17 7.68 11.25
C SER A 33 1.32 7.68 11.01
N ALA A 34 1.73 7.59 9.76
CA ALA A 34 3.13 7.55 9.38
C ALA A 34 3.36 8.41 8.14
N GLU A 35 4.44 9.19 8.16
CA GLU A 35 4.98 9.85 6.97
C GLU A 35 6.17 9.08 6.41
N LEU A 36 6.09 8.77 5.12
CA LEU A 36 7.17 8.16 4.36
C LEU A 36 7.73 9.19 3.39
N TRP A 37 9.03 9.43 3.46
CA TRP A 37 9.72 10.32 2.55
C TRP A 37 10.63 9.52 1.62
N ILE A 38 10.41 9.68 0.32
CA ILE A 38 11.29 9.15 -0.74
C ILE A 38 12.14 10.31 -1.22
N ASN A 39 13.44 10.23 -0.96
CA ASN A 39 14.41 11.21 -1.40
C ASN A 39 15.14 10.68 -2.63
N ILE A 40 15.24 11.52 -3.66
CA ILE A 40 15.94 11.24 -4.90
C ILE A 40 17.07 12.24 -5.03
N TRP A 41 18.25 11.77 -5.43
CA TRP A 41 19.36 12.61 -5.86
C TRP A 41 19.83 12.16 -7.24
N CYS A 42 20.01 13.10 -8.15
CA CYS A 42 20.45 12.87 -9.53
C CYS A 42 21.27 14.08 -10.03
N ASN A 43 21.95 13.93 -11.17
CA ASN A 43 22.77 15.04 -11.71
C ASN A 43 22.13 15.72 -12.92
N THR A 44 21.10 15.12 -13.52
CA THR A 44 20.43 15.64 -14.72
C THR A 44 18.92 15.62 -14.59
N GLU A 45 18.26 16.55 -15.30
CA GLU A 45 16.80 16.62 -15.35
C GLU A 45 16.17 15.36 -15.95
N ASP A 46 16.78 14.80 -17.00
CA ASP A 46 16.30 13.57 -17.64
C ASP A 46 16.28 12.38 -16.66
N GLU A 47 17.31 12.27 -15.81
CA GLU A 47 17.34 11.27 -14.74
C GLU A 47 16.24 11.52 -13.71
N ARG A 48 16.06 12.80 -13.31
CA ARG A 48 15.03 13.22 -12.35
C ARG A 48 13.63 12.83 -12.83
N GLU A 49 13.29 13.20 -14.06
CA GLU A 49 11.99 12.93 -14.66
C GLU A 49 11.74 11.43 -14.82
N THR A 50 12.77 10.69 -15.24
CA THR A 50 12.69 9.22 -15.36
C THR A 50 12.40 8.59 -14.00
N LEU A 51 13.10 9.01 -12.94
CA LEU A 51 12.89 8.48 -11.58
C LEU A 51 11.54 8.90 -11.00
N HIS A 52 11.11 10.15 -11.23
CA HIS A 52 9.79 10.65 -10.86
C HIS A 52 8.70 9.78 -11.48
N GLN A 53 8.76 9.57 -12.79
CA GLN A 53 7.78 8.77 -13.51
C GLN A 53 7.78 7.32 -13.03
N GLN A 54 8.94 6.74 -12.73
CA GLN A 54 9.04 5.38 -12.17
C GLN A 54 8.38 5.29 -10.78
N ILE A 55 8.66 6.24 -9.88
CA ILE A 55 8.11 6.25 -8.53
C ILE A 55 6.60 6.44 -8.56
N ASP A 56 6.12 7.41 -9.35
CA ASP A 56 4.69 7.63 -9.56
C ASP A 56 4.00 6.40 -10.14
N ASN A 57 4.61 5.76 -11.14
CA ASN A 57 4.09 4.52 -11.69
C ASN A 57 4.01 3.42 -10.63
N ARG A 58 5.00 3.28 -9.74
CA ARG A 58 4.96 2.28 -8.66
C ARG A 58 3.92 2.61 -7.59
N ILE A 59 3.77 3.87 -7.20
CA ILE A 59 2.72 4.34 -6.30
C ILE A 59 1.34 4.05 -6.90
N ASN A 60 1.14 4.45 -8.15
CA ASN A 60 -0.11 4.24 -8.88
C ASN A 60 -0.41 2.75 -9.09
N GLN A 61 0.59 1.93 -9.41
CA GLN A 61 0.43 0.48 -9.47
C GLN A 61 0.01 -0.09 -8.12
N THR A 62 0.62 0.35 -7.01
CA THR A 62 0.27 -0.11 -5.67
C THR A 62 -1.18 0.26 -5.31
N LEU A 63 -1.59 1.49 -5.64
CA LEU A 63 -2.97 1.99 -5.46
C LEU A 63 -3.98 1.29 -6.38
N ALA A 64 -3.62 1.02 -7.63
CA ALA A 64 -4.48 0.39 -8.63
C ALA A 64 -4.65 -1.11 -8.37
N ASN A 65 -3.57 -1.80 -8.00
CA ASN A 65 -3.57 -3.23 -7.65
C ASN A 65 -4.46 -3.55 -6.43
N HIS A 66 -4.87 -2.54 -5.65
CA HIS A 66 -5.85 -2.71 -4.60
C HIS A 66 -7.30 -2.90 -5.11
N TYR A 67 -7.57 -2.75 -6.41
CA TYR A 67 -8.81 -3.26 -7.01
C TYR A 67 -8.81 -4.80 -7.18
N THR A 68 -7.96 -5.52 -6.44
CA THR A 68 -8.20 -6.92 -6.00
C THR A 68 -9.41 -7.01 -5.04
N THR A 69 -10.51 -6.34 -5.36
CA THR A 69 -11.87 -6.53 -4.80
C THR A 69 -12.47 -7.87 -5.20
N CYS A 70 -11.63 -8.86 -5.52
CA CYS A 70 -12.07 -10.21 -5.69
C CYS A 70 -11.22 -11.15 -4.85
N SER A 71 -11.80 -11.57 -3.73
CA SER A 71 -11.15 -12.50 -2.83
C SER A 71 -11.00 -13.89 -3.44
N HIS A 72 -11.81 -14.32 -4.41
CA HIS A 72 -11.65 -15.59 -5.12
C HIS A 72 -11.98 -15.42 -6.61
N TYR A 73 -11.05 -15.65 -7.54
CA TYR A 73 -11.42 -15.96 -8.92
C TYR A 73 -11.54 -17.46 -9.07
N ASN A 74 -12.63 -17.90 -9.66
CA ASN A 74 -12.70 -19.20 -10.31
C ASN A 74 -12.86 -18.93 -11.80
N ASN A 75 -11.96 -19.48 -12.63
CA ASN A 75 -12.10 -19.48 -14.09
C ASN A 75 -12.48 -18.10 -14.68
N GLU A 76 -11.66 -17.08 -14.42
CA GLU A 76 -11.78 -15.73 -14.99
C GLU A 76 -12.95 -14.87 -14.47
N VAL A 77 -13.79 -15.37 -13.55
CA VAL A 77 -14.91 -14.64 -12.96
C VAL A 77 -14.65 -14.35 -11.49
N CYS A 78 -14.94 -13.11 -11.10
CA CYS A 78 -14.82 -12.67 -9.73
C CYS A 78 -15.96 -13.21 -8.84
N SER A 79 -15.67 -14.00 -7.80
CA SER A 79 -16.69 -14.52 -6.86
C SER A 79 -17.52 -13.46 -6.11
N LYS A 80 -17.00 -12.25 -5.93
CA LYS A 80 -17.68 -11.19 -5.17
C LYS A 80 -18.60 -10.33 -6.03
N THR A 81 -18.23 -10.08 -7.29
CA THR A 81 -19.01 -9.24 -8.22
C THR A 81 -19.69 -10.04 -9.32
N ASN A 82 -19.33 -11.31 -9.50
CA ASN A 82 -19.73 -12.20 -10.59
C ASN A 82 -19.38 -11.65 -11.99
N GLU A 83 -18.35 -10.81 -12.08
CA GLU A 83 -17.89 -10.17 -13.33
C GLU A 83 -16.52 -10.69 -13.76
N ARG A 84 -16.24 -10.68 -15.06
CA ARG A 84 -14.94 -11.11 -15.63
C ARG A 84 -13.85 -10.06 -15.37
N CYS A 85 -12.57 -10.44 -15.27
CA CYS A 85 -11.47 -9.46 -15.12
C CYS A 85 -11.52 -8.44 -16.27
N GLU A 86 -11.74 -7.15 -15.95
CA GLU A 86 -11.78 -6.09 -16.96
C GLU A 86 -10.43 -5.93 -17.67
N ALA A 87 -9.32 -6.33 -17.04
CA ALA A 87 -8.01 -6.36 -17.71
C ALA A 87 -7.88 -7.49 -18.76
N LEU A 88 -8.87 -8.39 -18.89
CA LEU A 88 -8.96 -9.38 -19.99
C LEU A 88 -9.87 -8.93 -21.14
N THR A 89 -10.56 -7.79 -21.03
CA THR A 89 -11.41 -7.25 -22.12
C THR A 89 -10.66 -6.20 -22.93
N PRO A 90 -10.48 -6.36 -24.26
CA PRO A 90 -9.61 -5.51 -25.09
C PRO A 90 -9.94 -4.01 -25.09
N GLN A 91 -11.14 -3.62 -24.67
CA GLN A 91 -11.64 -2.25 -24.71
C GLN A 91 -11.60 -1.52 -23.36
N SER A 92 -11.13 -2.15 -22.29
CA SER A 92 -11.04 -1.47 -20.99
C SER A 92 -9.72 -0.73 -20.85
N ASN A 93 -9.75 0.44 -20.19
CA ASN A 93 -8.53 1.16 -19.80
C ASN A 93 -7.57 0.32 -18.93
N ARG A 94 -8.04 -0.81 -18.39
CA ARG A 94 -7.29 -1.76 -17.55
C ARG A 94 -6.57 -2.82 -18.38
N ALA A 95 -7.06 -3.18 -19.57
CA ALA A 95 -6.39 -4.10 -20.48
C ALA A 95 -5.08 -3.53 -21.04
N ASN A 96 -5.05 -2.22 -21.29
CA ASN A 96 -3.82 -1.51 -21.69
C ASN A 96 -2.69 -1.58 -20.64
N LYS A 97 -2.99 -2.00 -19.41
CA LYS A 97 -2.01 -2.11 -18.30
C LYS A 97 -1.55 -3.54 -18.00
N ASN A 98 -2.12 -4.58 -18.64
CA ASN A 98 -1.75 -6.00 -18.45
C ASN A 98 -1.63 -6.44 -16.96
N GLN A 99 -2.60 -6.06 -16.12
CA GLN A 99 -2.52 -6.20 -14.65
C GLN A 99 -3.69 -7.00 -14.04
N CYS A 100 -3.96 -8.23 -14.51
CA CYS A 100 -4.65 -9.20 -13.63
C CYS A 100 -3.54 -9.91 -12.82
N PRO A 101 -3.49 -9.77 -11.47
CA PRO A 101 -2.51 -10.49 -10.66
C PRO A 101 -2.76 -12.01 -10.73
N ASN A 102 -1.70 -12.81 -10.67
CA ASN A 102 -1.83 -14.25 -10.44
C ASN A 102 -2.29 -14.47 -8.98
N LEU A 103 -3.49 -15.02 -8.81
CA LEU A 103 -4.21 -15.05 -7.54
C LEU A 103 -3.73 -16.13 -6.57
N GLU A 104 -2.98 -17.13 -7.06
CA GLU A 104 -2.46 -18.18 -6.18
C GLU A 104 -1.34 -17.68 -5.26
N ASN A 105 -0.69 -16.57 -5.60
CA ASN A 105 0.53 -16.11 -4.92
C ASN A 105 0.54 -14.62 -4.51
N TYR A 106 -0.55 -13.88 -4.73
CA TYR A 106 -0.55 -12.43 -4.48
C TYR A 106 -1.33 -12.03 -3.23
N GLN A 107 -0.62 -11.45 -2.26
CA GLN A 107 -1.21 -10.67 -1.17
C GLN A 107 -0.93 -9.18 -1.39
N SER A 108 -1.99 -8.36 -1.45
CA SER A 108 -1.86 -6.90 -1.57
C SER A 108 -0.93 -6.33 -0.50
N PHE A 109 -0.01 -5.45 -0.88
CA PHE A 109 0.87 -4.73 0.04
C PHE A 109 0.08 -4.05 1.18
N PHE A 110 -1.05 -3.43 0.87
CA PHE A 110 -1.91 -2.78 1.86
C PHE A 110 -2.52 -3.79 2.85
N ASN A 111 -2.98 -4.94 2.37
CA ASN A 111 -3.56 -5.97 3.24
C ASN A 111 -2.49 -6.63 4.10
N LYS A 112 -1.34 -6.99 3.50
CA LYS A 112 -0.19 -7.59 4.18
C LYS A 112 0.30 -6.71 5.34
N ASN A 113 0.31 -5.40 5.14
CA ASN A 113 0.80 -4.43 6.13
C ASN A 113 -0.32 -3.73 6.92
N HIS A 114 -1.57 -4.20 6.80
CA HIS A 114 -2.74 -3.64 7.49
C HIS A 114 -2.94 -2.12 7.33
N ILE A 115 -2.64 -1.60 6.14
CA ILE A 115 -2.79 -0.19 5.77
C ILE A 115 -4.16 0.00 5.12
N PRO A 116 -5.08 0.80 5.71
CA PRO A 116 -6.34 1.11 5.05
C PRO A 116 -6.09 2.02 3.83
N LYS A 117 -6.43 1.54 2.62
CA LYS A 117 -6.07 2.21 1.35
C LYS A 117 -6.37 3.71 1.31
N ARG A 118 -7.55 4.12 1.79
CA ARG A 118 -8.00 5.53 1.80
C ARG A 118 -7.07 6.48 2.57
N THR A 119 -6.18 5.93 3.38
CA THR A 119 -5.23 6.69 4.20
C THR A 119 -3.88 6.84 3.52
N PHE A 120 -3.56 6.02 2.51
CA PHE A 120 -2.35 6.15 1.73
C PHE A 120 -2.52 7.19 0.63
N LYS A 121 -1.75 8.27 0.67
CA LYS A 121 -1.77 9.33 -0.35
C LYS A 121 -0.42 10.02 -0.46
N THR A 122 -0.14 10.56 -1.63
CA THR A 122 0.95 11.52 -1.84
C THR A 122 0.51 12.87 -1.29
N LEU A 123 1.25 13.42 -0.33
CA LEU A 123 1.02 14.76 0.21
C LEU A 123 1.63 15.83 -0.69
N SER A 124 2.90 15.65 -1.07
CA SER A 124 3.62 16.60 -1.91
C SER A 124 4.79 15.94 -2.62
N VAL A 125 5.17 16.50 -3.75
CA VAL A 125 6.46 16.28 -4.40
C VAL A 125 7.17 17.63 -4.43
N THR A 126 8.41 17.70 -3.96
CA THR A 126 9.13 18.97 -3.82
C THR A 126 10.56 18.81 -4.31
N ASP A 127 10.96 19.69 -5.21
CA ASP A 127 12.35 19.81 -5.67
C ASP A 127 13.12 20.78 -4.77
N LEU A 128 14.32 20.37 -4.35
CA LEU A 128 15.22 21.09 -3.45
C LEU A 128 16.65 21.03 -4.00
N ASP A 129 16.88 21.71 -5.11
CA ASP A 129 18.13 21.62 -5.85
C ASP A 129 19.27 22.36 -5.16
N GLU A 130 20.46 21.75 -5.16
CA GLU A 130 21.69 22.34 -4.65
C GLU A 130 22.52 22.86 -5.84
N LEU A 131 22.34 24.15 -6.16
CA LEU A 131 22.95 24.81 -7.34
C LEU A 131 24.38 25.34 -7.10
N GLU A 132 24.84 25.41 -5.85
CA GLU A 132 26.14 26.02 -5.48
C GLU A 132 27.33 25.04 -5.52
N LEU A 133 27.09 23.76 -5.82
CA LEU A 133 28.13 22.74 -5.90
C LEU A 133 28.82 22.73 -7.27
N SER A 134 30.07 22.26 -7.33
CA SER A 134 30.84 22.15 -8.59
C SER A 134 30.20 21.24 -9.64
N GLN A 135 29.22 20.41 -9.22
CA GLN A 135 28.27 19.69 -10.05
C GLN A 135 26.88 19.92 -9.45
N SER A 136 25.90 20.29 -10.28
CA SER A 136 24.51 20.47 -9.86
C SER A 136 23.96 19.14 -9.31
N VAL A 137 23.53 19.14 -8.06
CA VAL A 137 22.83 18.00 -7.45
C VAL A 137 21.37 18.35 -7.37
N LEU A 138 20.56 17.62 -8.14
CA LEU A 138 19.13 17.79 -8.22
C LEU A 138 18.49 16.84 -7.21
N ARG A 139 17.64 17.39 -6.34
CA ARG A 139 17.00 16.60 -5.27
C ARG A 139 15.50 16.73 -5.34
N THR A 140 14.81 15.60 -5.30
CA THR A 140 13.34 15.55 -5.24
C THR A 140 12.91 14.77 -4.00
N ILE A 141 11.89 15.26 -3.30
CA ILE A 141 11.30 14.62 -2.11
C ILE A 141 9.82 14.33 -2.36
N PHE A 142 9.45 13.05 -2.33
CA PHE A 142 8.06 12.62 -2.27
C PHE A 142 7.69 12.42 -0.81
N LYS A 143 6.67 13.16 -0.36
CA LYS A 143 6.08 12.98 0.97
C LYS A 143 4.79 12.19 0.81
N LEU A 144 4.73 11.03 1.43
CA LEU A 144 3.57 10.14 1.45
C LEU A 144 3.04 10.04 2.87
N GLU A 145 1.73 10.08 3.04
CA GLU A 145 1.06 9.82 4.31
C GLU A 145 0.36 8.47 4.23
N MET A 146 0.40 7.70 5.32
CA MET A 146 -0.40 6.49 5.47
C MET A 146 -0.80 6.28 6.92
N ASN A 147 -1.96 5.66 7.13
CA ASN A 147 -2.27 5.06 8.43
C ASN A 147 -2.12 3.55 8.33
N TYR A 148 -1.68 2.92 9.40
CA TYR A 148 -1.56 1.47 9.45
C TYR A 148 -1.94 0.94 10.83
N ARG A 149 -2.26 -0.35 10.88
CA ARG A 149 -2.78 -1.00 12.09
C ARG A 149 -1.84 -2.08 12.58
N THR A 150 -1.64 -2.14 13.88
CA THR A 150 -0.98 -3.27 14.55
C THR A 150 -1.93 -3.92 15.53
N TYR A 151 -1.73 -5.22 15.75
CA TYR A 151 -2.57 -6.04 16.61
C TYR A 151 -1.70 -6.70 17.66
N TYR A 152 -2.10 -6.59 18.92
CA TYR A 152 -1.45 -7.24 20.05
C TYR A 152 -2.45 -8.15 20.73
N GLU A 153 -2.17 -9.45 20.75
CA GLU A 153 -2.99 -10.42 21.48
C GLU A 153 -2.97 -10.07 22.98
N ILE A 154 -4.15 -10.03 23.61
CA ILE A 154 -4.29 -9.66 25.03
C ILE A 154 -4.21 -10.89 25.94
N GLY A 155 -4.16 -12.09 25.35
CA GLY A 155 -4.36 -13.35 26.05
C GLY A 155 -5.85 -13.62 26.32
N GLY A 156 -6.21 -14.91 26.37
CA GLY A 156 -7.59 -15.37 26.58
C GLY A 156 -7.76 -16.80 26.05
N ARG A 157 -8.61 -17.61 26.69
CA ARG A 157 -8.99 -18.94 26.17
C ARG A 157 -10.02 -18.73 25.06
N SER A 158 -9.83 -19.37 23.90
CA SER A 158 -10.86 -19.45 22.86
C SER A 158 -12.02 -20.26 23.42
N PHE A 159 -13.18 -19.64 23.60
CA PHE A 159 -14.40 -20.35 23.95
C PHE A 159 -15.01 -20.86 22.64
N THR A 160 -15.02 -22.18 22.44
CA THR A 160 -15.88 -22.79 21.43
C THR A 160 -17.33 -22.60 21.84
N ASP A 161 -18.23 -22.42 20.87
CA ASP A 161 -19.65 -22.18 21.08
C ASP A 161 -20.24 -23.12 22.15
N LEU A 162 -21.04 -22.54 23.05
CA LEU A 162 -21.81 -23.30 24.04
C LEU A 162 -22.80 -24.20 23.29
N ASN A 163 -22.50 -25.51 23.24
CA ASN A 163 -23.48 -26.50 22.80
C ASN A 163 -24.58 -26.59 23.85
N TYR A 164 -25.73 -25.98 23.56
CA TYR A 164 -26.95 -26.27 24.29
C TYR A 164 -27.46 -27.63 23.82
N GLU A 165 -27.29 -28.67 24.64
CA GLU A 165 -28.07 -29.89 24.47
C GLU A 165 -29.54 -29.53 24.65
N LYS A 166 -30.35 -29.77 23.61
CA LYS A 166 -31.81 -29.72 23.74
C LYS A 166 -32.23 -30.97 24.50
N GLU A 167 -32.68 -30.79 25.74
CA GLU A 167 -33.52 -31.77 26.45
C GLU A 167 -34.89 -31.92 25.77
#